data_AF-A0A8C4NFD7-F1
#
_entry.id   AF-A0A8C4NFD7-F1
#
_cell.length_a   1.000
_cell.length_b   1.000
_cell.length_c   1.000
_cell.angle_alpha   90.00
_cell.angle_beta   90.00
_cell.angle_gamma   90.00
#
_symmetry.space_group_name_H-M   'P 1'
#
loop_
_entity.id
_entity.type
_entity.pdbx_description
1 polymer ?
#
loop_
_entity_poly.entity_id
_entity_poly.type
_entity_poly.pdbx_seq_one_letter_code
_entity_poly.pdbx_strand_id
1 'polypeptide(L)'
;MSAILICFQNSPKICPELVQQEKELDKLLETKVEELLKRSGEEAIPDIVSLMRSLSMEDIPNLPPGGGLASNNCIYHADHRYRWRSLVTRASTDPVWKFVLLSG
;
A
#
# COMPACT_ATOMS: atom_id res chain seq x y z
N MET A 1 21.46 3.61 8.16
CA MET A 1 22.14 3.20 6.91
C MET A 1 22.54 4.46 6.18
N SER A 2 23.81 4.60 5.78
CA SER A 2 24.28 5.73 4.97
C SER A 2 24.58 5.21 3.57
N ALA A 3 24.13 5.94 2.55
CA ALA A 3 24.33 5.61 1.15
C ALA A 3 24.68 6.89 0.38
N ILE A 4 25.66 6.80 -0.51
CA ILE A 4 26.05 7.88 -1.43
C ILE A 4 25.80 7.36 -2.85
N LEU A 5 24.98 8.08 -3.61
CA LEU A 5 24.64 7.75 -4.99
C LEU A 5 25.29 8.77 -5.93
N ILE A 6 26.19 8.31 -6.81
CA ILE A 6 26.91 9.17 -7.77
C ILE A 6 26.49 8.77 -9.18
N CYS A 7 25.80 9.69 -9.88
CA CYS A 7 25.32 9.46 -11.25
C CYS A 7 26.24 10.13 -12.28
N PHE A 8 26.74 9.35 -13.25
CA PHE A 8 27.49 9.87 -14.40
C PHE A 8 26.57 10.19 -15.59
N GLN A 9 27.12 10.80 -16.66
CA GLN A 9 26.35 11.27 -17.82
C GLN A 9 25.51 10.17 -18.51
N ASN A 10 26.00 8.92 -18.51
CA ASN A 10 25.32 7.73 -19.04
C ASN A 10 24.53 6.94 -17.98
N SER A 11 24.21 7.55 -16.84
CA SER A 11 23.31 6.95 -15.85
C SER A 11 21.94 6.69 -16.49
N PRO A 12 21.22 5.62 -16.08
CA PRO A 12 19.85 5.35 -16.50
C PRO A 12 19.00 6.62 -16.42
N LYS A 13 18.34 6.95 -17.53
CA LYS A 13 17.42 8.08 -17.62
C LYS A 13 16.02 7.63 -17.25
N ILE A 14 15.18 8.58 -16.90
CA ILE A 14 13.77 8.32 -16.63
C ILE A 14 13.13 7.86 -17.94
N CYS A 15 12.61 6.63 -17.94
CA CYS A 15 11.86 6.08 -19.06
C CYS A 15 10.35 6.17 -18.73
N PRO A 16 9.54 6.83 -19.58
CA PRO A 16 8.11 7.00 -19.31
C PRO A 16 7.37 5.65 -19.22
N GLU A 17 7.83 4.64 -19.95
CA GLU A 17 7.30 3.28 -19.87
C GLU A 17 7.51 2.64 -18.49
N LEU A 18 8.71 2.77 -17.91
CA LEU A 18 9.01 2.26 -16.56
C LEU A 18 8.19 2.98 -15.49
N VAL A 19 8.00 4.30 -15.64
CA VAL A 19 7.15 5.09 -14.73
C VAL A 19 5.69 4.64 -14.80
N GLN A 20 5.21 4.27 -15.99
CA GLN A 20 3.85 3.76 -16.16
C GLN A 20 3.70 2.35 -15.58
N GLN A 21 4.67 1.47 -15.79
CA GLN A 21 4.70 0.13 -15.19
C GLN A 21 4.72 0.18 -13.65
N GLU A 22 5.48 1.11 -13.07
CA GLU A 22 5.52 1.32 -11.62
C GLU A 22 4.15 1.74 -11.08
N LYS A 23 3.44 2.64 -11.77
CA LYS A 23 2.07 3.03 -11.40
C LYS A 23 1.06 1.90 -11.52
N GLU A 24 1.21 1.03 -12.52
CA GLU A 24 0.35 -0.13 -12.70
C GLU A 24 0.58 -1.16 -11.60
N LEU A 25 1.84 -1.39 -11.23
CA LEU A 25 2.21 -2.24 -10.10
C LEU A 25 1.62 -1.70 -8.79
N ASP A 26 1.71 -0.40 -8.54
CA ASP A 26 1.13 0.22 -7.33
C ASP A 26 -0.37 -0.01 -7.24
N LYS A 27 -1.12 0.17 -8.33
CA LYS A 27 -2.56 -0.09 -8.37
C LYS A 27 -2.90 -1.56 -8.15
N LEU A 28 -2.10 -2.46 -8.72
CA LEU A 28 -2.26 -3.90 -8.53
C LEU A 28 -2.07 -4.25 -7.05
N LEU A 29 -1.00 -3.73 -6.43
CA LEU A 29 -0.70 -3.95 -5.03
C LEU A 29 -1.78 -3.38 -4.11
N GLU A 30 -2.26 -2.16 -4.39
CA GLU A 30 -3.41 -1.59 -3.67
C GLU A 30 -4.62 -2.53 -3.75
N THR A 31 -5.00 -2.98 -4.95
CA THR A 31 -6.14 -3.88 -5.18
C THR A 31 -6.01 -5.18 -4.37
N LYS A 32 -4.82 -5.78 -4.40
CA LYS A 32 -4.52 -7.01 -3.65
C LYS A 32 -4.59 -6.82 -2.14
N VAL A 33 -4.06 -5.70 -1.63
CA VAL A 33 -4.18 -5.34 -0.21
C VAL A 33 -5.66 -5.24 0.17
N GLU A 34 -6.52 -4.61 -0.65
CA GLU A 34 -7.96 -4.53 -0.36
C GLU A 34 -8.62 -5.91 -0.31
N GLU A 35 -8.28 -6.81 -1.24
CA GLU A 35 -8.80 -8.17 -1.27
C GLU A 35 -8.41 -8.97 -0.02
N LEU A 36 -7.13 -8.88 0.38
CA LEU A 36 -6.62 -9.53 1.59
C LEU A 36 -7.31 -9.01 2.85
N LEU A 37 -7.54 -7.70 2.92
CA LEU A 37 -8.24 -7.06 4.03
C LEU A 37 -9.71 -7.47 4.09
N LYS A 38 -10.42 -7.51 2.95
CA LYS A 38 -11.80 -7.99 2.87
C LYS A 38 -11.93 -9.46 3.28
N ARG A 39 -10.98 -10.30 2.86
CA ARG A 39 -10.95 -11.74 3.22
C ARG A 39 -10.72 -11.97 4.72
N SER A 40 -10.02 -11.06 5.39
CA SER A 40 -9.69 -11.19 6.81
C SER A 40 -10.88 -10.94 7.75
N GLY A 41 -12.01 -10.45 7.22
CA GLY A 41 -13.22 -10.18 8.00
C GLY A 41 -13.11 -8.94 8.89
N GLU A 42 -14.25 -8.51 9.44
CA GLU A 42 -14.39 -7.26 10.20
C GLU A 42 -13.76 -7.32 11.62
N GLU A 43 -13.37 -8.52 12.06
CA GLU A 43 -13.05 -8.81 13.46
C GLU A 43 -11.57 -8.58 13.82
N ALA A 44 -10.67 -8.60 12.84
CA ALA A 44 -9.27 -8.23 13.04
C ALA A 44 -8.63 -7.69 11.75
N ILE A 45 -8.20 -6.43 11.77
CA ILE A 45 -7.34 -5.87 10.72
C ILE A 45 -6.01 -6.65 10.79
N PRO A 46 -5.60 -7.37 9.74
CA PRO A 46 -4.36 -8.13 9.75
C PRO A 46 -3.16 -7.20 9.91
N ASP A 47 -2.17 -7.65 10.67
CA ASP A 47 -0.91 -6.94 10.81
C ASP A 47 -0.17 -6.88 9.46
N ILE A 48 0.65 -5.83 9.29
CA ILE A 48 1.37 -5.57 8.05
C ILE A 48 2.34 -6.70 7.72
N VAL A 49 2.91 -7.37 8.74
CA VAL A 49 3.79 -8.53 8.56
C VAL A 49 3.03 -9.71 7.96
N SER A 50 1.80 -9.94 8.41
CA SER A 50 0.92 -10.97 7.85
C SER A 50 0.52 -10.64 6.42
N LEU A 51 0.24 -9.37 6.15
CA LEU A 51 -0.16 -8.90 4.83
C LEU A 51 1.00 -9.03 3.81
N MET A 52 2.20 -8.61 4.18
CA MET A 52 3.42 -8.80 3.39
C MET A 52 3.73 -10.28 3.13
N ARG A 53 3.53 -11.15 4.13
CA ARG A 53 3.70 -12.59 3.98
C ARG A 53 2.68 -13.18 3.00
N SER A 54 1.42 -12.77 3.07
CA SER A 54 0.39 -13.20 2.11
C SER A 54 0.69 -12.72 0.70
N LEU A 55 1.07 -11.45 0.52
CA LEU A 55 1.46 -10.90 -0.78
C LEU A 55 2.70 -11.58 -1.36
N SER A 56 3.67 -11.96 -0.52
CA SER A 56 4.86 -12.70 -0.97
C SER A 56 4.57 -14.13 -1.42
N MET A 57 3.41 -14.70 -1.06
CA MET A 57 2.96 -16.00 -1.57
C MET A 57 2.18 -15.88 -2.88
N GLU A 58 1.69 -14.68 -3.20
CA GLU A 58 1.12 -14.39 -4.51
C GLU A 58 2.24 -14.08 -5.50
N ASP A 59 2.12 -14.57 -6.74
CA ASP A 59 3.10 -14.30 -7.79
C ASP A 59 2.83 -12.90 -8.37
N ILE A 60 3.57 -11.90 -7.89
CA ILE A 60 3.41 -10.50 -8.31
C ILE A 60 4.44 -10.19 -9.40
N PRO A 61 4.01 -10.00 -10.66
CA PRO A 61 4.90 -9.68 -11.76
C PRO A 61 5.43 -8.25 -11.64
N ASN A 62 6.58 -7.97 -12.27
CA ASN A 62 7.17 -6.63 -12.38
C ASN A 62 7.62 -6.00 -11.06
N LEU A 63 7.88 -6.80 -10.01
CA LEU A 63 8.50 -6.27 -8.79
C LEU A 63 9.90 -5.67 -9.08
N PRO A 64 10.32 -4.64 -8.31
CA PRO A 64 11.62 -4.03 -8.49
C PRO A 64 12.74 -5.07 -8.35
N PRO A 65 13.68 -5.14 -9.30
CA PRO A 65 14.78 -6.10 -9.22
C PRO A 65 15.61 -5.84 -7.96
N GLY A 66 15.84 -6.90 -7.19
CA GLY A 66 16.59 -6.87 -5.92
C GLY A 66 15.74 -6.52 -4.69
N GLY A 67 15.01 -5.41 -4.72
CA GLY A 67 14.21 -4.93 -3.58
C GLY A 67 12.89 -5.68 -3.35
N GLY A 68 12.32 -6.24 -4.42
CA GLY A 68 11.11 -7.06 -4.36
C GLY A 68 9.94 -6.37 -3.67
N LEU A 69 9.17 -7.17 -2.92
CA LEU A 69 8.02 -6.74 -2.11
C LEU A 69 8.42 -5.68 -1.06
N ALA A 70 9.64 -5.75 -0.53
CA ALA A 70 10.11 -4.92 0.59
C ALA A 70 10.49 -3.49 0.21
N SER A 71 10.85 -3.24 -1.06
CA SER A 71 11.14 -1.90 -1.56
C SER A 71 9.90 -1.07 -1.89
N ASN A 72 8.72 -1.70 -1.89
CA ASN A 72 7.49 -1.08 -2.33
C ASN A 72 6.73 -0.47 -1.14
N ASN A 73 6.91 0.85 -0.96
CA ASN A 73 6.20 1.64 0.07
C ASN A 73 4.68 1.68 -0.14
N CYS A 74 4.18 1.30 -1.31
CA CYS A 74 2.76 1.30 -1.63
C CYS A 74 1.96 0.37 -0.72
N ILE A 75 2.55 -0.73 -0.23
CA ILE A 75 1.85 -1.65 0.70
C ILE A 75 1.62 -0.98 2.06
N TYR A 76 2.63 -0.26 2.56
CA TYR A 76 2.50 0.52 3.79
C TYR A 76 1.47 1.65 3.63
N HIS A 77 1.52 2.35 2.50
CA HIS A 77 0.57 3.41 2.20
C HIS A 77 -0.86 2.89 2.03
N ALA A 78 -1.03 1.72 1.40
CA ALA A 78 -2.31 1.05 1.23
C ALA A 78 -2.89 0.64 2.58
N ASP A 79 -2.13 -0.07 3.42
CA ASP A 79 -2.56 -0.46 4.77
C ASP A 79 -3.00 0.76 5.59
N HIS A 80 -2.19 1.82 5.62
CA HIS A 80 -2.51 3.04 6.35
C HIS A 80 -3.78 3.71 5.81
N ARG A 81 -3.93 3.82 4.48
CA ARG A 81 -5.14 4.37 3.85
C ARG A 81 -6.38 3.55 4.19
N TYR A 82 -6.26 2.23 4.16
CA TYR A 82 -7.32 1.30 4.53
C TYR A 82 -7.74 1.46 5.98
N ARG A 83 -6.77 1.45 6.89
CA ARG A 83 -6.99 1.62 8.32
C ARG A 83 -7.66 2.96 8.62
N TRP A 84 -7.20 4.05 7.99
CA TRP A 84 -7.86 5.36 8.09
C TRP A 84 -9.31 5.32 7.60
N ARG A 85 -9.57 4.72 6.44
CA ARG A 85 -10.93 4.60 5.90
C ARG A 85 -11.84 3.81 6.84
N SER A 86 -11.38 2.68 7.36
CA SER A 86 -12.14 1.87 8.32
C SER A 86 -12.41 2.62 9.62
N LEU A 87 -11.45 3.42 10.13
CA LEU A 87 -11.65 4.27 11.30
C LEU A 87 -12.69 5.37 11.04
N VAL A 88 -12.63 6.02 9.88
CA VAL A 88 -13.63 7.04 9.48
C VAL A 88 -15.02 6.43 9.32
N THR A 89 -15.13 5.25 8.69
CA THR A 89 -16.42 4.55 8.54
C THR A 89 -16.99 4.16 9.90
N ARG A 90 -16.16 3.62 10.82
CA ARG A 90 -16.58 3.30 12.20
C ARG A 90 -16.99 4.53 13.00
N ALA A 91 -16.26 5.64 12.86
CA ALA A 91 -16.64 6.90 13.50
C ALA A 91 -17.95 7.47 12.92
N SER A 92 -18.27 7.21 11.64
CA SER A 92 -19.52 7.65 11.02
C SER A 92 -20.74 6.82 11.46
N THR A 93 -20.55 5.54 11.79
CA THR A 93 -21.60 4.64 12.29
C THR A 93 -21.82 4.72 13.80
N ASP A 94 -20.90 5.31 14.56
CA ASP A 94 -21.05 5.56 15.99
C ASP A 94 -21.97 6.80 16.23
N PRO A 95 -23.14 6.65 16.88
CA PRO A 95 -24.07 7.75 17.11
C PRO A 95 -23.47 8.91 17.92
N VAL A 96 -22.41 8.67 18.72
CA VAL A 96 -21.73 9.71 19.51
C VAL A 96 -20.90 10.64 18.62
N TRP A 97 -20.26 10.10 17.59
CA TRP A 97 -19.39 10.86 16.67
C TRP A 97 -20.16 11.52 15.51
N LYS A 98 -21.32 10.96 15.16
CA LYS A 98 -22.23 11.53 14.16
C LYS A 98 -22.70 12.95 14.53
N PHE A 99 -22.80 13.26 15.83
CA PHE A 99 -23.18 14.59 16.34
C PHE A 99 -22.06 15.64 16.17
N VAL A 100 -20.78 15.21 16.21
CA VAL A 100 -19.63 16.11 16.12
C VAL A 100 -19.35 16.55 14.68
N LEU A 101 -19.62 15.69 13.68
CA LEU A 101 -19.41 16.02 12.27
C LEU A 101 -20.56 16.82 11.63
N LEU A 102 -21.76 16.81 12.21
CA LEU A 102 -22.95 17.50 11.68
C LEU A 102 -23.23 18.86 12.35
N SER A 103 -22.48 19.22 13.40
CA SER A 103 -22.67 20.48 14.15
C SER A 103 -21.62 21.56 13.84
N GLY A 104 -20.85 21.41 12.75
CA GLY A 104 -19.83 22.35 12.28
C GLY A 104 -20.19 22.96 10.94
#